data_AF-A0A9E2CGZ2-F1
#
_entry.id   AF-A0A9E2CGZ2-F1
#
_cell.length_a   1.000
_cell.length_b   1.000
_cell.length_c   1.000
_cell.angle_alpha   90.00
_cell.angle_beta   90.00
_cell.angle_gamma   90.00
#
_symmetry.space_group_name_H-M   'P 1'
#
loop_
_entity.id
_entity.type
_entity.pdbx_description
1 polymer ?
#
loop_
_entity_poly.entity_id
_entity_poly.type
_entity_poly.pdbx_seq_one_letter_code
_entity_poly.pdbx_strand_id
1 'polypeptide(L)'
;ADVGVFISASHNDFRYNGYKLSCQNGSQFDPTERAKLYEDYITKVQFTDIKTKPLTEAAPDRLWLLGGTKSRTNRMIETGAHAGLPLGDPLPDAPADLYAGREDRIIDLHTMHAEHVKTFLLHPESIAKAKHPLSIGYSAFNGSGRKAVPRLLTEVGFKDVKRIMKLDALDGMFPAFCSDPGKEQQPDPGDWRAADVAVEAFKEEHGDAAWSKVDLIIGTDPDADRCGVIVKVPEQQRVAYPHPGTGELRDYTLLSADEVWPLILWQRLNDEVERHGTIRDAEKKFIVLSHTTTDLLCGIARKFGLGALKTWVGFAQLAAGTRAVWDLHKGADTPGLTEGGRLPHYDEGRRSPGEAVCNMTFYSWEAMDNSHRSINVAALEQSNGFSILGGVPPDDRSLGDGGHVRDKDGTFAAVLVAELAAHAKEHGTNLLDWADDKLYLDPDIGLYVTFYEPDPLDGEYEGLAGYTKKRGILNKAEELFAGCGANPLILGGMPVKSAVVYRTGKYDAVNWDGFPDEGYRFYFDDERRSHLTIRPSGTSNALRFHVQLFGGHPARDELIQRKAELRATTVQMVKDIRRLIGADV
;
A
#
# COMPACT_ATOMS: atom_id res chain seq x y z
N ALA A 1 11.78 9.39 19.04
CA ALA A 1 12.79 10.25 18.39
C ALA A 1 12.07 11.49 17.88
N ASP A 2 12.73 12.64 17.74
CA ASP A 2 12.07 13.83 17.21
C ASP A 2 11.89 13.77 15.68
N VAL A 3 12.83 13.10 14.98
CA VAL A 3 12.79 12.82 13.54
C VAL A 3 13.34 11.41 13.29
N GLY A 4 12.76 10.70 12.34
CA GLY A 4 13.32 9.48 11.74
C GLY A 4 13.79 9.77 10.32
N VAL A 5 14.97 9.24 9.95
CA VAL A 5 15.47 9.25 8.57
C VAL A 5 15.62 7.81 8.14
N PHE A 6 14.94 7.44 7.07
CA PHE A 6 14.94 6.10 6.53
C PHE A 6 15.54 6.10 5.13
N ILE A 7 16.64 5.37 4.95
CA ILE A 7 17.41 5.33 3.70
C ILE A 7 16.86 4.19 2.86
N SER A 8 16.00 4.54 1.91
CA SER A 8 15.34 3.59 1.01
C SER A 8 14.71 4.34 -0.15
N ALA A 9 14.84 3.79 -1.36
CA ALA A 9 14.09 4.20 -2.54
C ALA A 9 12.82 3.34 -2.74
N SER A 10 12.39 2.60 -1.72
CA SER A 10 11.27 1.64 -1.76
C SER A 10 11.48 0.60 -2.85
N HIS A 11 10.52 0.46 -3.75
CA HIS A 11 10.51 -0.47 -4.89
C HIS A 11 11.12 0.13 -6.16
N ASN A 12 11.78 1.28 -6.09
CA ASN A 12 12.41 1.89 -7.26
C ASN A 12 13.67 1.12 -7.68
N ASP A 13 14.05 1.32 -8.95
CA ASP A 13 15.28 0.84 -9.55
C ASP A 13 16.55 1.24 -8.76
N PHE A 14 17.58 0.39 -8.84
CA PHE A 14 18.85 0.53 -8.11
C PHE A 14 19.57 1.88 -8.33
N ARG A 15 19.27 2.60 -9.42
CA ARG A 15 19.87 3.92 -9.72
C ARG A 15 19.42 5.01 -8.75
N TYR A 16 18.30 4.82 -8.03
CA TYR A 16 17.76 5.83 -7.13
C TYR A 16 18.25 5.62 -5.69
N ASN A 17 18.71 6.71 -5.06
CA ASN A 17 18.88 6.79 -3.62
C ASN A 17 17.70 7.58 -3.03
N GLY A 18 16.99 7.01 -2.06
CA GLY A 18 15.84 7.64 -1.43
C GLY A 18 16.06 7.91 0.07
N TYR A 19 15.50 9.03 0.54
CA TYR A 19 15.45 9.38 1.96
C TYR A 19 14.01 9.69 2.33
N LYS A 20 13.42 8.85 3.19
CA LYS A 20 12.10 9.10 3.78
C LYS A 20 12.29 9.74 5.16
N LEU A 21 11.47 10.75 5.45
CA LEU A 21 11.51 11.48 6.70
C LEU A 21 10.21 11.25 7.48
N SER A 22 10.36 10.85 8.74
CA SER A 22 9.24 10.67 9.68
C SER A 22 9.36 11.69 10.81
N CYS A 23 8.23 12.21 11.27
CA CYS A 23 8.18 13.13 12.40
C CYS A 23 8.07 12.37 13.74
N GLN A 24 8.01 13.10 14.85
CA GLN A 24 8.11 12.54 16.19
C GLN A 24 7.01 11.53 16.57
N ASN A 25 5.90 11.52 15.84
CA ASN A 25 4.77 10.60 16.06
C ASN A 25 4.86 9.32 15.21
N GLY A 26 5.94 9.15 14.44
CA GLY A 26 6.19 8.01 13.57
C GLY A 26 5.55 8.08 12.17
N SER A 27 4.69 9.05 11.87
CA SER A 27 4.19 9.27 10.51
C SER A 27 5.19 10.04 9.65
N GLN A 28 4.99 10.02 8.35
CA GLN A 28 5.59 11.03 7.47
C GLN A 28 5.08 12.42 7.83
N PHE A 29 5.85 13.46 7.48
CA PHE A 29 5.45 14.84 7.69
C PHE A 29 4.17 15.18 6.92
N ASP A 30 3.31 15.98 7.56
CA ASP A 30 2.13 16.56 6.89
C ASP A 30 2.57 17.35 5.64
N PRO A 31 1.76 17.39 4.55
CA PRO A 31 2.11 18.17 3.36
C PRO A 31 2.53 19.62 3.65
N THR A 32 1.89 20.29 4.61
CA THR A 32 2.19 21.67 5.03
C THR A 32 3.53 21.75 5.77
N GLU A 33 3.80 20.79 6.67
CA GLU A 33 5.07 20.69 7.40
C GLU A 33 6.23 20.41 6.44
N ARG A 34 6.01 19.54 5.43
CA ARG A 34 6.99 19.24 4.39
C ARG A 34 7.32 20.46 3.53
N ALA A 35 6.32 21.25 3.14
CA ALA A 35 6.53 22.47 2.36
C ALA A 35 7.43 23.45 3.14
N LYS A 36 7.12 23.68 4.42
CA LYS A 36 7.95 24.49 5.31
C LYS A 36 9.36 23.93 5.46
N LEU A 37 9.52 22.63 5.68
CA LEU A 37 10.84 21.98 5.78
C LEU A 37 11.67 22.23 4.50
N TYR A 38 11.04 22.13 3.34
CA TYR A 38 11.69 22.33 2.05
C TYR A 38 12.09 23.81 1.84
N GLU A 39 11.14 24.73 1.97
CA GLU A 39 11.33 26.16 1.73
C GLU A 39 12.21 26.83 2.79
N ASP A 40 12.05 26.45 4.05
CA ASP A 40 12.74 27.14 5.14
C ASP A 40 14.13 26.59 5.44
N TYR A 41 14.40 25.32 5.11
CA TYR A 41 15.64 24.64 5.50
C TYR A 41 16.35 23.98 4.32
N ILE A 42 15.72 23.04 3.61
CA ILE A 42 16.40 22.22 2.58
C ILE A 42 16.94 23.09 1.44
N THR A 43 16.17 24.07 0.97
CA THR A 43 16.60 24.95 -0.13
C THR A 43 17.67 25.97 0.28
N LYS A 44 17.86 26.19 1.59
CA LYS A 44 18.79 27.19 2.13
C LYS A 44 20.12 26.57 2.57
N VAL A 45 20.14 25.31 3.01
CA VAL A 45 21.34 24.65 3.53
C VAL A 45 22.44 24.54 2.47
N GLN A 46 23.66 24.87 2.85
CA GLN A 46 24.86 24.75 2.02
C GLN A 46 25.73 23.59 2.51
N PHE A 47 26.53 22.99 1.61
CA PHE A 47 27.49 21.95 2.01
C PHE A 47 28.46 22.42 3.10
N THR A 48 28.79 23.72 3.14
CA THR A 48 29.64 24.33 4.17
C THR A 48 29.00 24.37 5.56
N ASP A 49 27.68 24.20 5.66
CA ASP A 49 26.96 24.17 6.93
C ASP A 49 27.07 22.78 7.62
N ILE A 50 27.45 21.75 6.86
CA ILE A 50 27.54 20.37 7.34
C ILE A 50 28.78 20.22 8.22
N LYS A 51 28.56 20.03 9.52
CA LYS A 51 29.61 19.74 10.49
C LYS A 51 29.85 18.24 10.55
N THR A 52 31.04 17.81 10.14
CA THR A 52 31.46 16.40 10.24
C THR A 52 32.30 16.18 11.49
N LYS A 53 32.27 14.93 12.00
CA LYS A 53 33.13 14.48 13.09
C LYS A 53 33.43 12.99 12.88
N PRO A 54 34.67 12.53 13.09
CA PRO A 54 34.97 11.10 13.09
C PRO A 54 34.09 10.35 14.11
N LEU A 55 33.54 9.21 13.72
CA LEU A 55 32.69 8.41 14.61
C LEU A 55 33.39 8.04 15.93
N THR A 56 34.70 7.81 15.87
CA THR A 56 35.58 7.53 17.02
C THR A 56 35.67 8.69 18.02
N GLU A 57 35.44 9.93 17.58
CA GLU A 57 35.47 11.14 18.41
C GLU A 57 34.08 11.57 18.88
N ALA A 58 33.02 10.93 18.38
CA ALA A 58 31.65 11.17 18.84
C ALA A 58 31.46 10.55 20.23
N ALA A 59 30.93 11.30 21.19
CA ALA A 59 30.66 10.77 22.52
C ALA A 59 29.71 9.53 22.44
N PRO A 60 29.92 8.49 23.27
CA PRO A 60 29.12 7.25 23.19
C PRO A 60 27.61 7.44 23.31
N ASP A 61 27.17 8.49 24.01
CA ASP A 61 25.76 8.83 24.22
C ASP A 61 25.12 9.62 23.06
N ARG A 62 25.89 10.02 22.04
CA ARG A 62 25.43 10.85 20.92
C ARG A 62 24.94 10.05 19.71
N LEU A 63 25.42 8.83 19.53
CA LEU A 63 24.98 7.92 18.48
C LEU A 63 24.67 6.59 19.14
N TRP A 64 23.47 6.09 18.88
CA TRP A 64 23.00 4.80 19.35
C TRP A 64 22.66 4.03 18.09
N LEU A 65 23.34 2.91 17.83
CA LEU A 65 22.88 2.01 16.79
C LEU A 65 21.76 1.16 17.38
N LEU A 66 20.69 0.96 16.63
CA LEU A 66 19.49 0.24 17.06
C LEU A 66 19.47 -1.12 16.36
N GLY A 67 18.97 -2.16 17.04
CA GLY A 67 18.87 -3.51 16.49
C GLY A 67 19.85 -4.52 17.08
N GLY A 68 19.56 -5.81 16.87
CA GLY A 68 20.21 -6.92 17.54
C GLY A 68 19.64 -7.21 18.94
N THR A 69 19.92 -8.39 19.49
CA THR A 69 19.57 -8.77 20.86
C THR A 69 20.80 -9.01 21.73
N LYS A 70 22.00 -9.07 21.11
CA LYS A 70 23.27 -9.38 21.77
C LYS A 70 24.36 -8.39 21.37
N SER A 71 25.03 -7.81 22.37
CA SER A 71 26.16 -6.90 22.14
C SER A 71 27.41 -7.65 21.72
N ARG A 72 28.28 -6.95 20.98
CA ARG A 72 29.61 -7.43 20.62
C ARG A 72 30.42 -7.87 21.86
N THR A 73 30.25 -7.17 22.98
CA THR A 73 30.84 -7.50 24.30
C THR A 73 30.31 -8.81 24.86
N ASN A 74 28.99 -9.04 24.80
CA ASN A 74 28.37 -10.28 25.27
C ASN A 74 28.85 -11.51 24.49
N ARG A 75 29.04 -11.39 23.16
CA ARG A 75 29.61 -12.49 22.35
C ARG A 75 31.09 -12.74 22.63
N MET A 76 31.90 -11.69 22.87
CA MET A 76 33.32 -11.88 23.26
C MET A 76 33.44 -12.71 24.54
N ILE A 77 32.53 -12.50 25.49
CA ILE A 77 32.44 -13.27 26.75
C ILE A 77 31.92 -14.69 26.50
N GLU A 78 30.93 -14.87 25.61
CA GLU A 78 30.32 -16.19 25.32
C GLU A 78 31.17 -17.10 24.42
N THR A 79 31.88 -16.56 23.42
CA THR A 79 32.51 -17.37 22.35
C THR A 79 34.04 -17.27 22.30
N GLY A 80 34.67 -16.40 23.10
CA GLY A 80 36.14 -16.28 23.18
C GLY A 80 36.86 -15.90 21.87
N ALA A 81 36.16 -15.30 20.89
CA ALA A 81 36.71 -15.06 19.54
C ALA A 81 36.68 -13.58 19.09
N HIS A 82 37.81 -13.19 18.46
CA HIS A 82 38.12 -11.99 17.65
C HIS A 82 38.16 -10.61 18.33
N ALA A 83 39.25 -10.34 19.05
CA ALA A 83 39.76 -9.00 19.27
C ALA A 83 40.32 -8.43 17.94
N GLY A 84 39.79 -7.30 17.45
CA GLY A 84 40.42 -6.55 16.34
C GLY A 84 39.54 -6.10 15.16
N LEU A 85 38.22 -6.33 15.16
CA LEU A 85 37.37 -5.96 14.02
C LEU A 85 37.00 -4.45 14.02
N PRO A 86 36.96 -3.75 12.87
CA PRO A 86 36.55 -2.34 12.80
C PRO A 86 35.13 -2.11 13.35
N LEU A 87 34.87 -0.89 13.82
CA LEU A 87 33.53 -0.44 14.20
C LEU A 87 32.71 -0.14 12.95
N GLY A 88 31.49 -0.67 12.84
CA GLY A 88 30.52 -0.29 11.81
C GLY A 88 30.44 -1.18 10.57
N ASP A 89 31.33 -2.16 10.40
CA ASP A 89 31.24 -3.09 9.27
C ASP A 89 30.33 -4.29 9.59
N PRO A 90 29.39 -4.67 8.70
CA PRO A 90 28.63 -5.90 8.84
C PRO A 90 29.60 -7.10 8.75
N LEU A 91 29.54 -7.98 9.74
CA LEU A 91 30.31 -9.21 9.72
C LEU A 91 29.70 -10.20 8.72
N PRO A 92 30.50 -10.77 7.80
CA PRO A 92 30.09 -11.95 7.06
C PRO A 92 29.71 -13.05 8.07
N ASP A 93 28.55 -13.67 7.89
CA ASP A 93 28.06 -14.80 8.70
C ASP A 93 27.80 -14.53 10.19
N ALA A 94 27.65 -13.27 10.62
CA ALA A 94 27.15 -12.98 11.96
C ALA A 94 25.69 -13.43 12.12
N PRO A 95 25.31 -14.01 13.28
CA PRO A 95 23.92 -14.33 13.56
C PRO A 95 23.08 -13.05 13.51
N ALA A 96 21.81 -13.17 13.11
CA ALA A 96 20.93 -12.04 12.81
C ALA A 96 20.68 -11.10 14.01
N ASP A 97 21.00 -11.53 15.22
CA ASP A 97 20.84 -10.81 16.47
C ASP A 97 22.13 -10.14 16.98
N LEU A 98 23.25 -10.24 16.26
CA LEU A 98 24.53 -9.70 16.69
C LEU A 98 24.68 -8.22 16.35
N TYR A 99 24.84 -7.41 17.40
CA TYR A 99 25.10 -5.98 17.32
C TYR A 99 26.60 -5.69 17.12
N ALA A 100 26.95 -4.95 16.06
CA ALA A 100 28.33 -4.57 15.74
C ALA A 100 28.74 -3.17 16.25
N GLY A 101 27.83 -2.47 16.95
CA GLY A 101 28.10 -1.15 17.55
C GLY A 101 28.99 -1.21 18.80
N ARG A 102 29.29 -0.02 19.34
CA ARG A 102 30.15 0.18 20.53
C ARG A 102 29.38 0.23 21.85
N GLU A 103 28.05 0.23 21.77
CA GLU A 103 27.15 0.48 22.89
C GLU A 103 26.78 -0.84 23.61
N ASP A 104 26.79 -0.81 24.94
CA ASP A 104 26.33 -1.95 25.75
C ASP A 104 24.80 -1.97 25.91
N ARG A 105 24.14 -0.82 25.74
CA ARG A 105 22.68 -0.68 25.82
C ARG A 105 22.03 -0.83 24.45
N ILE A 106 21.54 -2.02 24.18
CA ILE A 106 20.82 -2.36 22.93
C ILE A 106 19.33 -2.11 23.11
N ILE A 107 18.69 -1.56 22.07
CA ILE A 107 17.23 -1.50 21.95
C ILE A 107 16.81 -2.52 20.89
N ASP A 108 16.19 -3.62 21.34
CA ASP A 108 15.69 -4.69 20.47
C ASP A 108 14.35 -4.29 19.82
N LEU A 109 14.44 -3.42 18.81
CA LEU A 109 13.28 -2.96 18.05
C LEU A 109 12.58 -4.09 17.30
N HIS A 110 13.30 -5.14 16.89
CA HIS A 110 12.73 -6.25 16.13
C HIS A 110 11.76 -7.06 16.98
N THR A 111 12.15 -7.43 18.20
CA THR A 111 11.24 -8.15 19.10
C THR A 111 10.11 -7.24 19.58
N MET A 112 10.37 -5.95 19.88
CA MET A 112 9.31 -5.00 20.24
C MET A 112 8.26 -4.87 19.12
N HIS A 113 8.70 -4.77 17.86
CA HIS A 113 7.82 -4.73 16.69
C HIS A 113 7.06 -6.04 16.49
N ALA A 114 7.74 -7.18 16.57
CA ALA A 114 7.13 -8.51 16.46
C ALA A 114 6.03 -8.74 17.51
N GLU A 115 6.31 -8.44 18.78
CA GLU A 115 5.32 -8.57 19.86
C GLU A 115 4.16 -7.60 19.69
N HIS A 116 4.42 -6.38 19.22
CA HIS A 116 3.37 -5.42 18.90
C HIS A 116 2.47 -5.93 17.76
N VAL A 117 3.02 -6.46 16.67
CA VAL A 117 2.24 -7.06 15.56
C VAL A 117 1.37 -8.22 16.04
N LYS A 118 1.89 -9.09 16.91
CA LYS A 118 1.14 -10.23 17.47
C LYS A 118 -0.13 -9.80 18.23
N THR A 119 -0.16 -8.58 18.78
CA THR A 119 -1.36 -8.06 19.48
C THR A 119 -2.58 -7.84 18.58
N PHE A 120 -2.39 -7.82 17.25
CA PHE A 120 -3.46 -7.61 16.28
C PHE A 120 -4.04 -8.89 15.69
N LEU A 121 -3.48 -10.06 16.02
CA LEU A 121 -4.01 -11.34 15.56
C LEU A 121 -5.38 -11.61 16.18
N LEU A 122 -6.29 -12.13 15.38
CA LEU A 122 -7.64 -12.49 15.83
C LEU A 122 -7.71 -13.89 16.42
N HIS A 123 -7.01 -14.83 15.80
CA HIS A 123 -7.07 -16.27 16.08
C HIS A 123 -5.68 -16.92 16.16
N PRO A 124 -4.73 -16.38 16.96
CA PRO A 124 -3.36 -16.92 17.02
C PRO A 124 -3.32 -18.39 17.45
N GLU A 125 -4.26 -18.80 18.32
CA GLU A 125 -4.39 -20.18 18.79
C GLU A 125 -4.79 -21.16 17.67
N SER A 126 -5.62 -20.72 16.72
CA SER A 126 -6.06 -21.55 15.59
C SER A 126 -4.90 -21.84 14.64
N ILE A 127 -4.02 -20.87 14.41
CA ILE A 127 -2.83 -21.04 13.56
C ILE A 127 -1.93 -22.18 14.07
N ALA A 128 -1.60 -22.17 15.36
CA ALA A 128 -0.72 -23.19 15.96
C ALA A 128 -1.34 -24.59 15.98
N LYS A 129 -2.68 -24.67 16.12
CA LYS A 129 -3.47 -25.91 16.23
C LYS A 129 -4.13 -26.33 14.92
N ALA A 130 -3.82 -25.64 13.82
CA ALA A 130 -4.44 -25.87 12.52
C ALA A 130 -4.31 -27.33 12.10
N LYS A 131 -5.45 -27.96 11.77
CA LYS A 131 -5.50 -29.34 11.24
C LYS A 131 -4.84 -29.44 9.86
N HIS A 132 -4.96 -28.36 9.08
CA HIS A 132 -4.39 -28.22 7.75
C HIS A 132 -3.47 -27.00 7.74
N PRO A 133 -2.19 -27.14 8.13
CA PRO A 133 -1.26 -26.03 8.17
C PRO A 133 -1.17 -25.29 6.83
N LEU A 134 -1.08 -23.97 6.89
CA LEU A 134 -0.86 -23.13 5.72
C LEU A 134 0.59 -23.26 5.25
N SER A 135 0.78 -23.51 3.95
CA SER A 135 2.07 -23.55 3.25
C SER A 135 2.30 -22.21 2.57
N ILE A 136 3.33 -21.50 3.03
CA ILE A 136 3.62 -20.11 2.65
C ILE A 136 4.96 -20.06 1.93
N GLY A 137 5.00 -19.53 0.71
CA GLY A 137 6.23 -19.04 0.10
C GLY A 137 6.48 -17.58 0.50
N TYR A 138 7.73 -17.17 0.69
CA TYR A 138 8.06 -15.79 1.03
C TYR A 138 9.29 -15.26 0.28
N SER A 139 9.18 -14.03 -0.22
CA SER A 139 10.29 -13.25 -0.80
C SER A 139 10.23 -11.80 -0.33
N ALA A 140 11.40 -11.25 0.00
CA ALA A 140 11.57 -9.82 0.22
C ALA A 140 12.21 -9.11 -0.98
N PHE A 141 12.37 -9.81 -2.12
CA PHE A 141 13.02 -9.30 -3.33
C PHE A 141 14.37 -8.63 -3.04
N ASN A 142 15.29 -9.37 -2.41
CA ASN A 142 16.61 -8.90 -1.96
C ASN A 142 16.55 -7.78 -0.88
N GLY A 143 15.39 -7.60 -0.25
CA GLY A 143 15.09 -6.55 0.73
C GLY A 143 15.30 -6.90 2.20
N SER A 144 15.01 -5.90 3.03
CA SER A 144 15.18 -5.91 4.49
C SER A 144 14.25 -6.89 5.22
N GLY A 145 13.06 -7.17 4.67
CA GLY A 145 12.07 -8.09 5.25
C GLY A 145 12.52 -9.57 5.32
N ARG A 146 13.58 -9.95 4.58
CA ARG A 146 14.06 -11.33 4.37
C ARG A 146 14.19 -12.19 5.63
N LYS A 147 14.51 -11.58 6.77
CA LYS A 147 14.69 -12.25 8.07
C LYS A 147 13.50 -12.02 9.01
N ALA A 148 13.00 -10.78 9.07
CA ALA A 148 12.00 -10.38 10.06
C ALA A 148 10.64 -11.05 9.80
N VAL A 149 10.16 -11.04 8.54
CA VAL A 149 8.83 -11.58 8.21
C VAL A 149 8.76 -13.10 8.39
N PRO A 150 9.70 -13.92 7.85
CA PRO A 150 9.65 -15.37 8.05
C PRO A 150 9.77 -15.77 9.52
N ARG A 151 10.66 -15.08 10.26
CA ARG A 151 10.80 -15.28 11.71
C ARG A 151 9.46 -15.02 12.41
N LEU A 152 8.82 -13.89 12.13
CA LEU A 152 7.56 -13.52 12.75
C LEU A 152 6.43 -14.51 12.41
N LEU A 153 6.32 -14.93 11.15
CA LEU A 153 5.36 -15.97 10.74
C LEU A 153 5.57 -17.27 11.53
N THR A 154 6.81 -17.73 11.67
CA THR A 154 7.13 -18.91 12.48
C THR A 154 6.81 -18.70 13.96
N GLU A 155 7.14 -17.54 14.53
CA GLU A 155 6.84 -17.21 15.94
C GLU A 155 5.33 -17.14 16.23
N VAL A 156 4.52 -16.73 15.27
CA VAL A 156 3.05 -16.75 15.35
C VAL A 156 2.49 -18.19 15.34
N GLY A 157 3.23 -19.15 14.77
CA GLY A 157 2.89 -20.57 14.78
C GLY A 157 2.75 -21.21 13.40
N PHE A 158 3.03 -20.50 12.31
CA PHE A 158 3.04 -21.08 10.97
C PHE A 158 4.19 -22.08 10.83
N LYS A 159 3.85 -23.34 10.51
CA LYS A 159 4.80 -24.46 10.50
C LYS A 159 5.51 -24.67 9.16
N ASP A 160 4.93 -24.17 8.07
CA ASP A 160 5.44 -24.41 6.72
C ASP A 160 5.68 -23.09 5.97
N VAL A 161 6.75 -22.39 6.37
CA VAL A 161 7.20 -21.13 5.76
C VAL A 161 8.47 -21.39 4.96
N LYS A 162 8.39 -21.24 3.63
CA LYS A 162 9.49 -21.46 2.68
C LYS A 162 9.97 -20.11 2.14
N ARG A 163 11.19 -19.72 2.54
CA ARG A 163 11.87 -18.58 1.94
C ARG A 163 12.36 -18.95 0.55
N ILE A 164 12.19 -18.05 -0.42
CA ILE A 164 12.73 -18.19 -1.77
C ILE A 164 14.18 -17.72 -1.75
N MET A 165 15.10 -18.65 -1.51
CA MET A 165 16.52 -18.36 -1.26
C MET A 165 17.21 -17.67 -2.43
N LYS A 166 16.76 -17.92 -3.67
CA LYS A 166 17.25 -17.22 -4.88
C LYS A 166 17.04 -15.69 -4.82
N LEU A 167 16.03 -15.23 -4.09
CA LEU A 167 15.64 -13.82 -3.94
C LEU A 167 15.94 -13.25 -2.55
N ASP A 168 16.75 -13.97 -1.75
CA ASP A 168 16.89 -13.70 -0.32
C ASP A 168 18.15 -12.87 0.03
N ALA A 169 19.24 -12.96 -0.73
CA ALA A 169 20.46 -12.21 -0.44
C ALA A 169 20.23 -10.68 -0.47
N LEU A 170 20.81 -9.91 0.47
CA LEU A 170 20.71 -8.46 0.41
C LEU A 170 21.55 -7.99 -0.77
N ASP A 171 20.89 -7.44 -1.78
CA ASP A 171 21.52 -6.96 -3.00
C ASP A 171 20.69 -5.81 -3.57
N GLY A 172 21.22 -4.58 -3.41
CA GLY A 172 20.58 -3.37 -3.90
C GLY A 172 20.60 -3.24 -5.43
N MET A 173 21.25 -4.15 -6.14
CA MET A 173 21.19 -4.23 -7.61
C MET A 173 20.01 -5.08 -8.11
N PHE A 174 19.22 -5.67 -7.21
CA PHE A 174 18.02 -6.47 -7.51
C PHE A 174 18.20 -7.43 -8.71
N PRO A 175 19.17 -8.35 -8.67
CA PRO A 175 19.67 -9.08 -9.85
C PRO A 175 18.65 -10.01 -10.53
N ALA A 176 17.53 -10.29 -9.87
CA ALA A 176 16.43 -11.07 -10.43
C ALA A 176 15.54 -10.27 -11.39
N PHE A 177 15.70 -8.94 -11.43
CA PHE A 177 14.90 -8.04 -12.25
C PHE A 177 15.71 -7.50 -13.43
N CYS A 178 15.03 -7.34 -14.58
CA CYS A 178 15.63 -6.76 -15.78
C CYS A 178 16.14 -5.34 -15.50
N SER A 179 17.33 -5.02 -16.00
CA SER A 179 17.97 -3.71 -15.88
C SER A 179 18.28 -3.09 -17.25
N ASP A 180 17.69 -3.64 -18.32
CA ASP A 180 17.82 -3.08 -19.66
C ASP A 180 17.17 -1.68 -19.70
N PRO A 181 17.77 -0.69 -20.39
CA PRO A 181 17.16 0.63 -20.54
C PRO A 181 15.74 0.57 -21.11
N GLY A 182 14.77 1.20 -20.42
CA GLY A 182 13.34 1.12 -20.78
C GLY A 182 12.65 -0.18 -20.34
N LYS A 183 13.29 -0.98 -19.49
CA LYS A 183 12.74 -2.15 -18.77
C LYS A 183 13.19 -2.12 -17.32
N GLU A 184 12.92 -1.01 -16.67
CA GLU A 184 13.41 -0.72 -15.32
C GLU A 184 12.99 -1.78 -14.30
N GLN A 185 13.87 -1.97 -13.32
CA GLN A 185 13.62 -2.90 -12.22
C GLN A 185 12.41 -2.44 -11.40
N GLN A 186 11.54 -3.40 -11.11
CA GLN A 186 10.36 -3.18 -10.30
C GLN A 186 10.26 -4.28 -9.23
N PRO A 187 11.08 -4.25 -8.16
CA PRO A 187 10.92 -5.11 -6.99
C PRO A 187 9.69 -4.73 -6.14
N ASP A 188 8.57 -4.44 -6.80
CA ASP A 188 7.30 -4.07 -6.19
C ASP A 188 6.43 -5.32 -6.06
N PRO A 189 6.05 -5.76 -4.84
CA PRO A 189 5.23 -6.94 -4.65
C PRO A 189 3.80 -6.76 -5.23
N GLY A 190 3.40 -5.54 -5.58
CA GLY A 190 2.17 -5.24 -6.31
C GLY A 190 2.27 -5.33 -7.84
N ASP A 191 3.44 -5.65 -8.39
CA ASP A 191 3.67 -5.78 -9.83
C ASP A 191 3.67 -7.23 -10.30
N TRP A 192 3.04 -7.49 -11.44
CA TRP A 192 2.94 -8.83 -12.03
C TRP A 192 4.28 -9.43 -12.41
N ARG A 193 5.27 -8.62 -12.79
CA ARG A 193 6.63 -9.09 -13.08
C ARG A 193 7.31 -9.65 -11.82
N ALA A 194 7.12 -9.01 -10.67
CA ALA A 194 7.63 -9.50 -9.40
C ALA A 194 6.91 -10.80 -8.97
N ALA A 195 5.61 -10.91 -9.25
CA ALA A 195 4.86 -12.12 -9.02
C ALA A 195 5.38 -13.31 -9.86
N ASP A 196 5.63 -13.09 -11.15
CA ASP A 196 6.19 -14.08 -12.05
C ASP A 196 7.58 -14.54 -11.59
N VAL A 197 8.47 -13.58 -11.28
CA VAL A 197 9.82 -13.85 -10.75
C VAL A 197 9.76 -14.69 -9.48
N ALA A 198 8.83 -14.39 -8.55
CA ALA A 198 8.68 -15.15 -7.31
C ALA A 198 8.17 -16.58 -7.56
N VAL A 199 7.18 -16.76 -8.44
CA VAL A 199 6.64 -18.09 -8.76
C VAL A 199 7.67 -18.95 -9.49
N GLU A 200 8.37 -18.39 -10.47
CA GLU A 200 9.44 -19.07 -11.21
C GLU A 200 10.58 -19.48 -10.27
N ALA A 201 11.07 -18.56 -9.44
CA ALA A 201 12.11 -18.86 -8.46
C ALA A 201 11.67 -19.94 -7.46
N PHE A 202 10.42 -19.90 -6.99
CA PHE A 202 9.88 -20.92 -6.09
C PHE A 202 9.83 -22.30 -6.77
N LYS A 203 9.36 -22.38 -8.02
CA LYS A 203 9.29 -23.63 -8.79
C LYS A 203 10.67 -24.20 -9.08
N GLU A 204 11.62 -23.35 -9.46
CA GLU A 204 13.01 -23.77 -9.69
C GLU A 204 13.66 -24.32 -8.41
N GLU A 205 13.42 -23.69 -7.25
CA GLU A 205 14.04 -24.06 -5.98
C GLU A 205 13.39 -25.30 -5.35
N HIS A 206 12.06 -25.43 -5.43
CA HIS A 206 11.30 -26.43 -4.67
C HIS A 206 10.55 -27.46 -5.54
N GLY A 207 10.44 -27.25 -6.85
CA GLY A 207 9.78 -28.13 -7.81
C GLY A 207 8.24 -28.05 -7.83
N ASP A 208 7.65 -28.60 -8.88
CA ASP A 208 6.19 -28.57 -9.12
C ASP A 208 5.37 -29.29 -8.03
N ALA A 209 5.96 -30.30 -7.38
CA ALA A 209 5.32 -31.00 -6.27
C ALA A 209 5.15 -30.10 -5.03
N ALA A 210 6.06 -29.16 -4.80
CA ALA A 210 5.92 -28.15 -3.75
C ALA A 210 4.95 -27.05 -4.20
N TRP A 211 5.04 -26.60 -5.46
CA TRP A 211 4.12 -25.62 -6.04
C TRP A 211 2.65 -26.06 -6.00
N SER A 212 2.36 -27.34 -6.20
CA SER A 212 0.98 -27.85 -6.10
C SER A 212 0.42 -27.85 -4.66
N LYS A 213 1.27 -27.66 -3.65
CA LYS A 213 0.89 -27.64 -2.22
C LYS A 213 1.01 -26.26 -1.58
N VAL A 214 1.60 -25.27 -2.26
CA VAL A 214 1.70 -23.91 -1.72
C VAL A 214 0.32 -23.25 -1.77
N ASP A 215 -0.11 -22.66 -0.67
CA ASP A 215 -1.41 -22.00 -0.60
C ASP A 215 -1.31 -20.54 -1.07
N LEU A 216 -0.21 -19.87 -0.70
CA LEU A 216 0.13 -18.53 -1.16
C LEU A 216 1.63 -18.27 -1.15
N ILE A 217 2.07 -17.29 -1.94
CA ILE A 217 3.36 -16.64 -1.82
C ILE A 217 3.13 -15.19 -1.39
N ILE A 218 3.85 -14.76 -0.35
CA ILE A 218 3.85 -13.37 0.14
C ILE A 218 5.13 -12.69 -0.31
N GLY A 219 4.98 -11.51 -0.91
CA GLY A 219 6.08 -10.62 -1.29
C GLY A 219 6.07 -9.34 -0.46
N THR A 220 7.23 -8.86 -0.02
CA THR A 220 7.39 -7.50 0.50
C THR A 220 8.41 -6.72 -0.33
N ASP A 221 8.23 -5.41 -0.48
CA ASP A 221 9.19 -4.57 -1.19
C ASP A 221 10.51 -4.42 -0.40
N PRO A 222 11.58 -3.82 -0.99
CA PRO A 222 12.90 -3.80 -0.37
C PRO A 222 12.97 -3.21 1.04
N ASP A 223 12.10 -2.25 1.37
CA ASP A 223 11.96 -1.70 2.72
C ASP A 223 10.82 -2.29 3.56
N ALA A 224 10.13 -3.29 3.04
CA ALA A 224 9.05 -4.02 3.69
C ALA A 224 7.89 -3.13 4.16
N ASP A 225 7.60 -2.04 3.44
CA ASP A 225 6.43 -1.19 3.68
C ASP A 225 5.19 -1.65 2.88
N ARG A 226 5.38 -2.42 1.79
CA ARG A 226 4.31 -3.03 0.99
C ARG A 226 4.23 -4.54 1.17
N CYS A 227 3.03 -5.08 0.97
CA CYS A 227 2.78 -6.53 0.93
C CYS A 227 1.94 -6.91 -0.29
N GLY A 228 2.44 -7.83 -1.10
CA GLY A 228 1.75 -8.44 -2.24
C GLY A 228 1.50 -9.93 -2.00
N VAL A 229 0.44 -10.44 -2.61
CA VAL A 229 -0.09 -11.78 -2.31
C VAL A 229 -0.39 -12.52 -3.61
N ILE A 230 0.32 -13.62 -3.81
CA ILE A 230 0.13 -14.49 -4.97
C ILE A 230 -0.58 -15.74 -4.49
N VAL A 231 -1.67 -16.12 -5.15
CA VAL A 231 -2.43 -17.33 -4.80
C VAL A 231 -2.68 -18.19 -6.01
N LYS A 232 -3.02 -19.45 -5.76
CA LYS A 232 -3.50 -20.39 -6.77
C LYS A 232 -4.90 -20.01 -7.24
N VAL A 233 -5.13 -20.10 -8.56
CA VAL A 233 -6.47 -19.88 -9.15
C VAL A 233 -7.10 -21.23 -9.47
N PRO A 234 -8.27 -21.56 -8.87
CA PRO A 234 -9.04 -22.74 -9.23
C PRO A 234 -9.33 -22.78 -10.73
N GLU A 235 -9.34 -23.98 -11.33
CA GLU A 235 -9.50 -24.13 -12.78
C GLU A 235 -10.74 -23.40 -13.32
N GLN A 236 -11.88 -23.53 -12.63
CA GLN A 236 -13.12 -22.85 -13.02
C GLN A 236 -13.04 -21.32 -12.97
N GLN A 237 -12.14 -20.76 -12.15
CA GLN A 237 -12.00 -19.31 -11.95
C GLN A 237 -10.97 -18.67 -12.89
N ARG A 238 -10.13 -19.45 -13.60
CA ARG A 238 -9.00 -18.89 -14.36
C ARG A 238 -9.40 -17.85 -15.40
N VAL A 239 -10.55 -18.02 -16.04
CA VAL A 239 -11.09 -17.05 -17.01
C VAL A 239 -11.30 -15.66 -16.41
N ALA A 240 -11.52 -15.57 -15.10
CA ALA A 240 -11.68 -14.31 -14.38
C ALA A 240 -10.34 -13.71 -13.94
N TYR A 241 -9.20 -14.36 -14.13
CA TYR A 241 -7.88 -13.84 -13.74
C TYR A 241 -6.82 -14.06 -14.83
N PRO A 242 -7.03 -13.51 -16.05
CA PRO A 242 -5.98 -13.55 -17.07
C PRO A 242 -4.78 -12.70 -16.62
N HIS A 243 -3.57 -13.16 -16.94
CA HIS A 243 -2.36 -12.37 -16.72
C HIS A 243 -2.45 -11.05 -17.52
N PRO A 244 -2.34 -9.87 -16.90
CA PRO A 244 -2.69 -8.60 -17.56
C PRO A 244 -1.73 -8.24 -18.71
N GLY A 245 -0.48 -8.67 -18.65
CA GLY A 245 0.51 -8.41 -19.71
C GLY A 245 0.40 -9.35 -20.92
N THR A 246 -0.09 -10.58 -20.75
CA THR A 246 -0.04 -11.63 -21.79
C THR A 246 -1.41 -12.18 -22.18
N GLY A 247 -2.44 -11.98 -21.34
CA GLY A 247 -3.76 -12.60 -21.48
C GLY A 247 -3.80 -14.08 -21.13
N GLU A 248 -2.68 -14.68 -20.71
CA GLU A 248 -2.59 -16.10 -20.40
C GLU A 248 -3.40 -16.48 -19.16
N LEU A 249 -4.07 -17.63 -19.22
CA LEU A 249 -4.78 -18.22 -18.09
C LEU A 249 -3.82 -19.09 -17.29
N ARG A 250 -3.24 -18.51 -16.23
CA ARG A 250 -2.28 -19.19 -15.36
C ARG A 250 -2.99 -19.91 -14.20
N ASP A 251 -2.25 -20.79 -13.54
CA ASP A 251 -2.72 -21.49 -12.34
C ASP A 251 -2.47 -20.68 -11.04
N TYR A 252 -2.10 -19.40 -11.19
CA TYR A 252 -1.92 -18.42 -10.13
C TYR A 252 -2.31 -17.02 -10.60
N THR A 253 -2.54 -16.13 -9.64
CA THR A 253 -2.82 -14.70 -9.86
C THR A 253 -2.16 -13.89 -8.74
N LEU A 254 -1.77 -12.65 -9.04
CA LEU A 254 -1.47 -11.65 -8.03
C LEU A 254 -2.79 -11.03 -7.57
N LEU A 255 -3.18 -11.25 -6.31
CA LEU A 255 -4.33 -10.55 -5.75
C LEU A 255 -3.99 -9.07 -5.63
N SER A 256 -4.85 -8.23 -6.18
CA SER A 256 -4.72 -6.80 -5.97
C SER A 256 -4.96 -6.44 -4.49
N ALA A 257 -4.32 -5.36 -4.04
CA ALA A 257 -4.59 -4.76 -2.74
C ALA A 257 -6.09 -4.45 -2.53
N ASP A 258 -6.78 -4.08 -3.61
CA ASP A 258 -8.23 -3.86 -3.64
C ASP A 258 -9.07 -5.14 -3.44
N GLU A 259 -8.45 -6.32 -3.37
CA GLU A 259 -9.11 -7.59 -3.02
C GLU A 259 -8.64 -8.10 -1.65
N VAL A 260 -7.34 -7.94 -1.34
CA VAL A 260 -6.75 -8.38 -0.06
C VAL A 260 -7.23 -7.53 1.11
N TRP A 261 -7.15 -6.21 0.99
CA TRP A 261 -7.48 -5.32 2.11
C TRP A 261 -8.94 -5.34 2.51
N PRO A 262 -9.91 -5.40 1.57
CA PRO A 262 -11.30 -5.57 1.96
C PRO A 262 -11.59 -6.88 2.66
N LEU A 263 -10.93 -7.99 2.26
CA LEU A 263 -11.06 -9.26 2.97
C LEU A 263 -10.56 -9.16 4.41
N ILE A 264 -9.40 -8.52 4.64
CA ILE A 264 -8.89 -8.29 5.99
C ILE A 264 -9.89 -7.45 6.78
N LEU A 265 -10.33 -6.30 6.27
CA LEU A 265 -11.28 -5.44 6.95
C LEU A 265 -12.59 -6.18 7.28
N TRP A 266 -13.16 -6.88 6.29
CA TRP A 266 -14.39 -7.65 6.45
C TRP A 266 -14.23 -8.72 7.53
N GLN A 267 -13.16 -9.52 7.49
CA GLN A 267 -12.94 -10.58 8.48
C GLN A 267 -12.83 -9.98 9.88
N ARG A 268 -12.08 -8.90 10.05
CA ARG A 268 -11.92 -8.21 11.34
C ARG A 268 -13.25 -7.71 11.92
N LEU A 269 -14.12 -7.16 11.08
CA LEU A 269 -15.43 -6.64 11.49
C LEU A 269 -16.42 -7.79 11.73
N ASN A 270 -16.46 -8.78 10.84
CA ASN A 270 -17.32 -9.95 10.96
C ASN A 270 -17.03 -10.71 12.26
N ASP A 271 -15.76 -10.93 12.59
CA ASP A 271 -15.32 -11.52 13.85
C ASP A 271 -15.85 -10.78 15.08
N GLU A 272 -15.87 -9.45 15.04
CA GLU A 272 -16.39 -8.64 16.12
C GLU A 272 -17.91 -8.84 16.26
N VAL A 273 -18.63 -8.88 15.14
CA VAL A 273 -20.07 -9.21 15.12
C VAL A 273 -20.32 -10.63 15.63
N GLU A 274 -19.54 -11.62 15.25
CA GLU A 274 -19.70 -13.00 15.73
C GLU A 274 -19.51 -13.11 17.25
N ARG A 275 -18.57 -12.34 17.81
CA ARG A 275 -18.28 -12.34 19.26
C ARG A 275 -19.29 -11.54 20.07
N HIS A 276 -19.85 -10.47 19.51
CA HIS A 276 -20.61 -9.48 20.28
C HIS A 276 -22.04 -9.24 19.78
N GLY A 277 -22.43 -9.86 18.67
CA GLY A 277 -23.69 -9.64 17.95
C GLY A 277 -23.74 -8.32 17.16
N THR A 278 -22.77 -7.43 17.33
CA THR A 278 -22.68 -6.12 16.68
C THR A 278 -21.25 -5.59 16.72
N ILE A 279 -20.97 -4.53 15.94
CA ILE A 279 -19.74 -3.77 16.07
C ILE A 279 -19.87 -2.85 17.29
N ARG A 280 -19.00 -3.00 18.28
CA ARG A 280 -18.98 -2.13 19.45
C ARG A 280 -18.49 -0.74 19.07
N ASP A 281 -19.17 0.28 19.59
CA ASP A 281 -18.87 1.70 19.32
C ASP A 281 -18.76 2.01 17.81
N ALA A 282 -19.63 1.42 16.99
CA ALA A 282 -19.62 1.60 15.54
C ALA A 282 -19.68 3.10 15.16
N GLU A 283 -20.37 3.92 15.94
CA GLU A 283 -20.45 5.38 15.81
C GLU A 283 -19.12 6.10 16.05
N LYS A 284 -18.12 5.45 16.66
CA LYS A 284 -16.76 5.99 16.84
C LYS A 284 -15.77 5.51 15.77
N LYS A 285 -16.10 4.43 15.05
CA LYS A 285 -15.18 3.74 14.13
C LYS A 285 -15.27 4.29 12.70
N PHE A 286 -14.12 4.35 12.04
CA PHE A 286 -14.03 4.69 10.63
C PHE A 286 -12.84 4.03 9.94
N ILE A 287 -12.90 3.94 8.61
CA ILE A 287 -11.77 3.59 7.75
C ILE A 287 -11.22 4.84 7.04
N VAL A 288 -9.94 4.81 6.68
CA VAL A 288 -9.32 5.83 5.83
C VAL A 288 -8.69 5.16 4.61
N LEU A 289 -8.85 5.74 3.43
CA LEU A 289 -8.32 5.16 2.18
C LEU A 289 -7.99 6.25 1.15
N SER A 290 -7.14 5.96 0.17
CA SER A 290 -6.90 6.91 -0.92
C SER A 290 -8.03 6.88 -1.97
N HIS A 291 -8.24 7.97 -2.70
CA HIS A 291 -9.32 8.10 -3.69
C HIS A 291 -9.23 7.17 -4.91
N THR A 292 -8.10 6.48 -5.08
CA THR A 292 -7.89 5.45 -6.10
C THR A 292 -8.08 4.02 -5.57
N THR A 293 -8.25 3.87 -4.25
CA THR A 293 -8.52 2.58 -3.60
C THR A 293 -10.01 2.25 -3.67
N THR A 294 -10.33 0.97 -3.81
CA THR A 294 -11.68 0.53 -4.18
C THR A 294 -12.80 0.99 -3.24
N ASP A 295 -13.94 1.36 -3.84
CA ASP A 295 -15.18 1.70 -3.14
C ASP A 295 -15.84 0.49 -2.48
N LEU A 296 -15.38 -0.73 -2.77
CA LEU A 296 -15.80 -1.94 -2.05
C LEU A 296 -15.59 -1.78 -0.54
N LEU A 297 -14.51 -1.12 -0.12
CA LEU A 297 -14.24 -0.79 1.28
C LEU A 297 -15.30 0.13 1.91
N CYS A 298 -15.82 1.09 1.14
CA CYS A 298 -16.94 1.92 1.57
C CYS A 298 -18.23 1.11 1.70
N GLY A 299 -18.45 0.12 0.81
CA GLY A 299 -19.53 -0.86 0.95
C GLY A 299 -19.46 -1.64 2.26
N ILE A 300 -18.27 -2.14 2.61
CA ILE A 300 -18.03 -2.81 3.89
C ILE A 300 -18.29 -1.86 5.07
N ALA A 301 -17.74 -0.65 5.04
CA ALA A 301 -17.94 0.33 6.10
C ALA A 301 -19.42 0.63 6.33
N ARG A 302 -20.20 0.84 5.25
CA ARG A 302 -21.64 1.06 5.29
C ARG A 302 -22.39 -0.13 5.91
N LYS A 303 -22.09 -1.36 5.46
CA LYS A 303 -22.71 -2.60 5.98
C LYS A 303 -22.59 -2.70 7.50
N PHE A 304 -21.42 -2.34 8.04
CA PHE A 304 -21.11 -2.45 9.46
C PHE A 304 -21.37 -1.16 10.26
N GLY A 305 -21.89 -0.08 9.64
CA GLY A 305 -22.24 1.18 10.31
C GLY A 305 -21.05 2.09 10.64
N LEU A 306 -19.91 1.89 9.99
CA LEU A 306 -18.70 2.70 10.17
C LEU A 306 -18.71 3.94 9.27
N GLY A 307 -17.89 4.92 9.63
CA GLY A 307 -17.53 6.01 8.71
C GLY A 307 -16.46 5.57 7.70
N ALA A 308 -16.40 6.24 6.56
CA ALA A 308 -15.31 6.10 5.60
C ALA A 308 -14.78 7.48 5.24
N LEU A 309 -13.46 7.64 5.25
CA LEU A 309 -12.77 8.86 4.85
C LEU A 309 -11.80 8.58 3.71
N LYS A 310 -12.08 9.13 2.53
CA LYS A 310 -11.15 9.11 1.40
C LYS A 310 -10.26 10.35 1.38
N THR A 311 -8.97 10.15 1.18
CA THR A 311 -7.95 11.20 1.01
C THR A 311 -7.29 11.10 -0.36
N TRP A 312 -6.37 12.01 -0.66
CA TRP A 312 -5.50 11.88 -1.85
C TRP A 312 -4.50 10.73 -1.69
N VAL A 313 -3.84 10.35 -2.79
CA VAL A 313 -2.84 9.27 -2.77
C VAL A 313 -1.62 9.65 -1.92
N GLY A 314 -1.16 8.68 -1.15
CA GLY A 314 0.00 8.74 -0.28
C GLY A 314 -0.40 8.53 1.18
N PHE A 315 0.23 7.57 1.84
CA PHE A 315 -0.04 7.25 3.24
C PHE A 315 0.10 8.43 4.22
N ALA A 316 0.94 9.42 3.90
CA ALA A 316 1.02 10.68 4.65
C ALA A 316 -0.34 11.41 4.68
N GLN A 317 -1.12 11.36 3.60
CA GLN A 317 -2.46 11.94 3.52
C GLN A 317 -3.47 11.15 4.36
N LEU A 318 -3.37 9.81 4.39
CA LEU A 318 -4.22 8.97 5.22
C LEU A 318 -3.97 9.24 6.72
N ALA A 319 -2.70 9.37 7.11
CA ALA A 319 -2.30 9.73 8.47
C ALA A 319 -2.75 11.16 8.84
N ALA A 320 -2.58 12.13 7.93
CA ALA A 320 -3.04 13.50 8.13
C ALA A 320 -4.57 13.59 8.26
N GLY A 321 -5.32 12.89 7.40
CA GLY A 321 -6.78 12.82 7.47
C GLY A 321 -7.27 12.19 8.77
N THR A 322 -6.60 11.13 9.25
CA THR A 322 -6.91 10.49 10.54
C THR A 322 -6.63 11.43 11.71
N ARG A 323 -5.49 12.12 11.70
CA ARG A 323 -5.15 13.12 12.72
C ARG A 323 -6.19 14.23 12.78
N ALA A 324 -6.64 14.72 11.62
CA ALA A 324 -7.66 15.75 11.54
C ALA A 324 -9.01 15.30 12.14
N VAL A 325 -9.37 14.02 12.00
CA VAL A 325 -10.53 13.42 12.69
C VAL A 325 -10.32 13.37 14.21
N TRP A 326 -9.13 12.98 14.68
CA TRP A 326 -8.81 13.01 16.11
C TRP A 326 -8.82 14.43 16.71
N ASP A 327 -8.33 15.41 15.96
CA ASP A 327 -8.34 16.81 16.38
C ASP A 327 -9.78 17.34 16.45
N LEU A 328 -10.63 17.01 15.47
CA LEU A 328 -12.06 17.31 15.49
C LEU A 328 -12.75 16.68 16.71
N HIS A 329 -12.44 15.42 17.04
CA HIS A 329 -12.97 14.74 18.22
C HIS A 329 -12.59 15.45 19.54
N LYS A 330 -11.41 16.08 19.59
CA LYS A 330 -10.96 16.90 20.73
C LYS A 330 -11.59 18.30 20.76
N GLY A 331 -12.45 18.63 19.80
CA GLY A 331 -13.11 19.93 19.68
C GLY A 331 -12.26 21.00 19.00
N ALA A 332 -11.20 20.63 18.28
CA ALA A 332 -10.44 21.58 17.47
C ALA A 332 -11.26 21.99 16.23
N ASP A 333 -11.09 23.25 15.82
CA ASP A 333 -11.51 23.69 14.50
C ASP A 333 -10.50 23.15 13.48
N THR A 334 -10.92 22.16 12.71
CA THR A 334 -10.05 21.47 11.76
C THR A 334 -10.33 21.99 10.35
N PRO A 335 -9.40 22.72 9.72
CA PRO A 335 -9.59 23.25 8.37
C PRO A 335 -9.96 22.15 7.37
N GLY A 336 -11.08 22.33 6.67
CA GLY A 336 -11.62 21.34 5.75
C GLY A 336 -12.73 20.46 6.32
N LEU A 337 -13.06 20.57 7.61
CA LEU A 337 -14.29 20.05 8.22
C LEU A 337 -15.21 21.25 8.54
N THR A 338 -16.47 21.21 8.13
CA THR A 338 -17.47 22.29 8.31
C THR A 338 -18.34 22.06 9.55
N GLU A 339 -19.14 23.06 9.94
CA GLU A 339 -19.98 23.05 11.14
C GLU A 339 -20.87 21.78 11.21
N GLY A 340 -20.70 20.99 12.29
CA GLY A 340 -21.30 19.67 12.42
C GLY A 340 -20.41 18.49 11.99
N GLY A 341 -19.10 18.69 11.73
CA GLY A 341 -18.15 17.63 11.40
C GLY A 341 -18.23 17.12 9.96
N ARG A 342 -18.94 17.84 9.08
CA ARG A 342 -19.13 17.45 7.67
C ARG A 342 -17.93 17.92 6.85
N LEU A 343 -17.22 17.07 6.10
CA LEU A 343 -16.34 17.63 5.03
C LEU A 343 -17.23 18.38 4.02
N PRO A 344 -16.74 19.45 3.39
CA PRO A 344 -17.47 20.17 2.34
C PRO A 344 -17.97 19.20 1.25
N HIS A 345 -19.10 19.56 0.64
CA HIS A 345 -19.80 18.71 -0.33
C HIS A 345 -18.95 18.34 -1.56
N TYR A 346 -19.26 17.15 -2.08
CA TYR A 346 -18.46 16.31 -2.98
C TYR A 346 -18.29 16.71 -4.44
N ASP A 347 -18.85 17.83 -4.89
CA ASP A 347 -19.04 18.03 -6.34
C ASP A 347 -17.92 18.81 -7.05
N GLU A 348 -16.77 19.00 -6.40
CA GLU A 348 -15.74 19.99 -6.78
C GLU A 348 -14.35 19.41 -7.07
N GLY A 349 -14.27 18.24 -7.71
CA GLY A 349 -13.27 18.26 -8.77
C GLY A 349 -13.77 19.26 -9.81
N ARG A 350 -12.89 20.04 -10.40
CA ARG A 350 -13.32 21.16 -11.23
C ARG A 350 -14.09 20.63 -12.45
N ARG A 351 -15.22 21.27 -12.78
CA ARG A 351 -15.90 21.08 -14.08
C ARG A 351 -15.25 21.93 -15.17
N SER A 352 -14.43 22.90 -14.78
CA SER A 352 -13.65 23.75 -15.69
C SER A 352 -12.31 24.18 -15.06
N PRO A 353 -11.25 24.43 -15.86
CA PRO A 353 -9.95 24.86 -15.33
C PRO A 353 -9.97 26.14 -14.45
N GLY A 354 -11.04 26.96 -14.52
CA GLY A 354 -11.18 28.21 -13.76
C GLY A 354 -11.78 28.09 -12.35
N GLU A 355 -12.21 26.90 -11.92
CA GLU A 355 -12.75 26.67 -10.57
C GLU A 355 -11.63 26.52 -9.51
N ALA A 356 -12.00 26.68 -8.24
CA ALA A 356 -11.08 26.62 -7.10
C ALA A 356 -10.38 25.25 -6.96
N VAL A 357 -9.26 25.22 -6.24
CA VAL A 357 -8.55 23.97 -5.92
C VAL A 357 -9.34 23.10 -4.94
N CYS A 358 -9.21 21.79 -5.06
CA CYS A 358 -9.73 20.84 -4.10
C CYS A 358 -9.03 20.99 -2.74
N ASN A 359 -9.65 20.50 -1.67
CA ASN A 359 -9.02 20.44 -0.35
C ASN A 359 -7.68 19.68 -0.43
N MET A 360 -6.66 20.09 0.32
CA MET A 360 -5.30 19.52 0.25
C MET A 360 -5.14 18.11 0.83
N THR A 361 -6.08 17.65 1.66
CA THR A 361 -5.99 16.38 2.39
C THR A 361 -7.18 15.49 2.08
N PHE A 362 -8.38 16.05 2.10
CA PHE A 362 -9.63 15.31 2.00
C PHE A 362 -10.11 15.21 0.56
N TYR A 363 -10.39 13.98 0.12
CA TYR A 363 -11.09 13.72 -1.14
C TYR A 363 -12.58 13.53 -0.90
N SER A 364 -12.96 12.51 -0.11
CA SER A 364 -14.35 12.27 0.23
C SER A 364 -14.66 11.60 1.56
N TRP A 365 -15.94 11.52 1.97
CA TRP A 365 -16.40 10.77 3.14
C TRP A 365 -17.79 10.20 2.97
N GLU A 366 -18.07 9.21 3.82
CA GLU A 366 -19.38 8.65 4.07
C GLU A 366 -19.58 8.43 5.57
N ALA A 367 -20.74 8.83 6.10
CA ALA A 367 -21.10 8.72 7.53
C ALA A 367 -20.01 9.24 8.51
N MET A 368 -19.36 10.37 8.18
CA MET A 368 -18.36 11.04 9.02
C MET A 368 -18.88 12.30 9.70
N ASP A 369 -20.16 12.63 9.50
CA ASP A 369 -20.86 13.83 9.99
C ASP A 369 -21.31 13.74 11.45
N ASN A 370 -20.80 12.77 12.20
CA ASN A 370 -20.93 12.74 13.65
C ASN A 370 -19.59 13.12 14.29
N SER A 371 -19.63 13.93 15.34
CA SER A 371 -18.45 14.34 16.11
C SER A 371 -17.86 13.22 16.98
N HIS A 372 -18.40 12.00 16.89
CA HIS A 372 -17.99 10.86 17.70
C HIS A 372 -16.86 10.02 17.06
N ARG A 373 -16.59 10.19 15.77
CA ARG A 373 -15.49 9.51 15.06
C ARG A 373 -14.16 9.76 15.76
N SER A 374 -13.50 8.67 16.17
CA SER A 374 -12.28 8.72 16.97
C SER A 374 -11.37 7.50 16.81
N ILE A 375 -11.86 6.40 16.23
CA ILE A 375 -11.14 5.13 16.10
C ILE A 375 -10.99 4.77 14.63
N ASN A 376 -9.78 4.88 14.10
CA ASN A 376 -9.45 4.35 12.78
C ASN A 376 -9.21 2.83 12.89
N VAL A 377 -10.00 2.04 12.17
CA VAL A 377 -9.86 0.57 12.17
C VAL A 377 -9.06 0.03 10.99
N ALA A 378 -8.80 0.85 9.97
CA ALA A 378 -7.95 0.52 8.84
C ALA A 378 -7.55 1.77 8.04
N ALA A 379 -6.30 1.81 7.59
CA ALA A 379 -5.72 2.77 6.65
C ALA A 379 -5.21 2.00 5.42
N LEU A 380 -5.81 2.26 4.25
CA LEU A 380 -5.79 1.35 3.11
C LEU A 380 -5.38 2.08 1.82
N GLU A 381 -4.37 1.56 1.12
CA GLU A 381 -4.02 2.02 -0.23
C GLU A 381 -3.90 0.86 -1.22
N GLN A 382 -4.48 1.04 -2.42
CA GLN A 382 -4.37 0.09 -3.54
C GLN A 382 -2.93 -0.18 -3.99
N SER A 383 -1.98 0.69 -3.64
CA SER A 383 -0.55 0.47 -3.89
C SER A 383 0.11 -0.44 -2.84
N ASN A 384 -0.61 -1.50 -2.44
CA ASN A 384 -0.16 -2.51 -1.46
C ASN A 384 0.24 -1.97 -0.08
N GLY A 385 -0.36 -0.85 0.34
CA GLY A 385 -0.13 -0.24 1.64
C GLY A 385 -1.28 -0.51 2.63
N PHE A 386 -0.95 -0.94 3.84
CA PHE A 386 -1.93 -1.22 4.90
C PHE A 386 -1.38 -0.85 6.29
N SER A 387 -2.25 -0.30 7.14
CA SER A 387 -2.03 -0.20 8.59
C SER A 387 -3.37 -0.05 9.34
N ILE A 388 -3.34 0.00 10.66
CA ILE A 388 -4.46 0.32 11.54
C ILE A 388 -4.02 1.48 12.43
N LEU A 389 -4.59 2.68 12.30
CA LEU A 389 -4.05 3.84 13.03
C LEU A 389 -4.62 3.99 14.45
N GLY A 390 -5.71 3.30 14.77
CA GLY A 390 -6.27 3.20 16.12
C GLY A 390 -7.07 4.43 16.56
N GLY A 391 -7.27 4.51 17.87
CA GLY A 391 -7.94 5.60 18.58
C GLY A 391 -7.06 6.84 18.72
N VAL A 392 -7.63 7.86 19.37
CA VAL A 392 -6.92 9.10 19.69
C VAL A 392 -5.67 8.79 20.53
N PRO A 393 -4.47 9.25 20.12
CA PRO A 393 -3.25 8.99 20.88
C PRO A 393 -3.26 9.76 22.22
N PRO A 394 -2.64 9.20 23.27
CA PRO A 394 -2.58 9.82 24.60
C PRO A 394 -1.73 11.12 24.61
N ASP A 395 -0.79 11.24 23.68
CA ASP A 395 0.08 12.40 23.50
C ASP A 395 0.45 12.59 22.01
N ASP A 396 1.37 13.51 21.72
CA ASP A 396 1.82 13.88 20.38
C ASP A 396 2.91 12.95 19.80
N ARG A 397 3.32 11.92 20.53
CA ARG A 397 4.43 11.00 20.19
C ARG A 397 4.00 9.54 20.12
N SER A 398 2.97 9.16 20.86
CA SER A 398 2.46 7.81 20.96
C SER A 398 1.71 7.38 19.70
N LEU A 399 1.66 6.08 19.46
CA LEU A 399 0.73 5.50 18.48
C LEU A 399 -0.72 5.82 18.88
N GLY A 400 -1.65 5.67 17.94
CA GLY A 400 -3.06 5.74 18.29
C GLY A 400 -3.43 4.64 19.28
N ASP A 401 -4.44 4.87 20.11
CA ASP A 401 -4.85 3.88 21.11
C ASP A 401 -5.33 2.58 20.44
N GLY A 402 -4.75 1.44 20.80
CA GLY A 402 -4.95 0.17 20.09
C GLY A 402 -4.54 0.19 18.60
N GLY A 403 -3.77 1.20 18.19
CA GLY A 403 -3.28 1.40 16.83
C GLY A 403 -1.89 0.82 16.61
N HIS A 404 -1.61 0.53 15.34
CA HIS A 404 -0.32 0.19 14.79
C HIS A 404 0.43 1.46 14.33
N VAL A 405 1.51 1.30 13.56
CA VAL A 405 2.33 2.41 13.07
C VAL A 405 1.58 3.31 12.08
N ARG A 406 1.99 4.58 12.00
CA ARG A 406 1.39 5.60 11.11
C ARG A 406 2.03 5.68 9.73
N ASP A 407 2.56 4.56 9.28
CA ASP A 407 3.04 4.33 7.91
C ASP A 407 2.54 2.94 7.48
N LYS A 408 2.77 2.58 6.22
CA LYS A 408 2.49 1.23 5.74
C LYS A 408 3.48 0.26 6.38
N ASP A 409 2.99 -0.93 6.71
CA ASP A 409 3.84 -2.00 7.22
C ASP A 409 3.52 -3.31 6.50
N GLY A 410 4.40 -3.69 5.58
CA GLY A 410 4.29 -4.92 4.81
C GLY A 410 4.54 -6.17 5.67
N THR A 411 5.31 -6.06 6.75
CA THR A 411 5.51 -7.15 7.72
C THR A 411 4.22 -7.42 8.49
N PHE A 412 3.56 -6.37 8.95
CA PHE A 412 2.26 -6.43 9.60
C PHE A 412 1.20 -7.02 8.66
N ALA A 413 1.10 -6.49 7.44
CA ALA A 413 0.17 -6.98 6.43
C ALA A 413 0.41 -8.46 6.08
N ALA A 414 1.66 -8.89 5.92
CA ALA A 414 2.01 -10.28 5.63
C ALA A 414 1.46 -11.26 6.68
N VAL A 415 1.58 -10.90 7.97
CA VAL A 415 1.07 -11.72 9.07
C VAL A 415 -0.45 -11.79 9.06
N LEU A 416 -1.14 -10.66 8.84
CA LEU A 416 -2.61 -10.62 8.77
C LEU A 416 -3.16 -11.40 7.57
N VAL A 417 -2.52 -11.29 6.40
CA VAL A 417 -2.87 -12.07 5.21
C VAL A 417 -2.69 -13.56 5.47
N ALA A 418 -1.59 -13.96 6.11
CA ALA A 418 -1.35 -15.35 6.46
C ALA A 418 -2.41 -15.88 7.43
N GLU A 419 -2.80 -15.10 8.45
CA GLU A 419 -3.91 -15.47 9.37
C GLU A 419 -5.22 -15.64 8.61
N LEU A 420 -5.57 -14.69 7.73
CA LEU A 420 -6.78 -14.75 6.90
C LEU A 420 -6.78 -15.99 5.99
N ALA A 421 -5.66 -16.28 5.32
CA ALA A 421 -5.53 -17.44 4.45
C ALA A 421 -5.61 -18.76 5.22
N ALA A 422 -5.04 -18.83 6.43
CA ALA A 422 -5.20 -19.99 7.30
C ALA A 422 -6.67 -20.19 7.71
N HIS A 423 -7.36 -19.10 8.10
CA HIS A 423 -8.76 -19.15 8.45
C HIS A 423 -9.63 -19.63 7.28
N ALA A 424 -9.41 -19.11 6.07
CA ALA A 424 -10.09 -19.57 4.86
C ALA A 424 -9.84 -21.08 4.62
N LYS A 425 -8.58 -21.52 4.72
CA LYS A 425 -8.20 -22.93 4.55
C LYS A 425 -8.85 -23.86 5.58
N GLU A 426 -8.96 -23.42 6.84
CA GLU A 426 -9.66 -24.18 7.89
C GLU A 426 -11.16 -24.36 7.61
N HIS A 427 -11.76 -23.41 6.88
CA HIS A 427 -13.14 -23.49 6.39
C HIS A 427 -13.27 -24.27 5.07
N GLY A 428 -12.19 -24.90 4.59
CA GLY A 428 -12.19 -25.68 3.35
C GLY A 428 -12.29 -24.83 2.09
N THR A 429 -11.89 -23.56 2.15
CA THR A 429 -11.91 -22.63 1.02
C THR A 429 -10.52 -22.01 0.77
N ASN A 430 -10.43 -21.03 -0.12
CA ASN A 430 -9.24 -20.22 -0.39
C ASN A 430 -9.63 -18.72 -0.46
N LEU A 431 -8.63 -17.83 -0.56
CA LEU A 431 -8.88 -16.38 -0.55
C LEU A 431 -9.78 -15.89 -1.71
N LEU A 432 -9.72 -16.49 -2.90
CA LEU A 432 -10.54 -16.09 -4.04
C LEU A 432 -12.01 -16.46 -3.83
N ASP A 433 -12.26 -17.71 -3.44
CA ASP A 433 -13.61 -18.17 -3.13
C ASP A 433 -14.16 -17.46 -1.88
N TRP A 434 -13.31 -17.08 -0.92
CA TRP A 434 -13.72 -16.27 0.23
C TRP A 434 -14.12 -14.85 -0.17
N ALA A 435 -13.40 -14.20 -1.09
CA ALA A 435 -13.80 -12.90 -1.63
C ALA A 435 -15.14 -12.98 -2.37
N ASP A 436 -15.32 -14.02 -3.19
CA ASP A 436 -16.58 -14.28 -3.89
C ASP A 436 -17.74 -14.40 -2.90
N ASP A 437 -17.59 -15.21 -1.86
CA ASP A 437 -18.64 -15.52 -0.89
C ASP A 437 -18.96 -14.36 0.06
N LYS A 438 -17.93 -13.65 0.53
CA LYS A 438 -18.07 -12.68 1.63
C LYS A 438 -18.21 -11.25 1.16
N LEU A 439 -17.78 -10.94 -0.06
CA LEU A 439 -17.77 -9.58 -0.60
C LEU A 439 -18.65 -9.47 -1.84
N TYR A 440 -18.33 -10.22 -2.91
CA TYR A 440 -18.93 -9.97 -4.22
C TYR A 440 -20.38 -10.44 -4.34
N LEU A 441 -20.75 -11.48 -3.62
CA LEU A 441 -22.12 -12.00 -3.55
C LEU A 441 -22.94 -11.38 -2.40
N ASP A 442 -22.32 -10.53 -1.58
CA ASP A 442 -23.02 -9.88 -0.47
C ASP A 442 -23.96 -8.78 -1.00
N PRO A 443 -25.27 -8.81 -0.67
CA PRO A 443 -26.25 -7.88 -1.20
C PRO A 443 -26.08 -6.42 -0.72
N ASP A 444 -25.30 -6.19 0.35
CA ASP A 444 -25.02 -4.85 0.86
C ASP A 444 -23.72 -4.26 0.28
N ILE A 445 -22.91 -5.08 -0.41
CA ILE A 445 -21.58 -4.72 -0.93
C ILE A 445 -21.56 -4.80 -2.46
N GLY A 446 -21.75 -6.00 -3.02
CA GLY A 446 -21.69 -6.27 -4.46
C GLY A 446 -20.27 -6.40 -5.04
N LEU A 447 -20.22 -6.68 -6.35
CA LEU A 447 -18.99 -6.92 -7.09
C LEU A 447 -18.31 -5.60 -7.50
N TYR A 448 -17.03 -5.47 -7.19
CA TYR A 448 -16.16 -4.44 -7.76
C TYR A 448 -14.97 -5.10 -8.46
N VAL A 449 -14.57 -4.55 -9.60
CA VAL A 449 -13.35 -4.94 -10.31
C VAL A 449 -12.50 -3.69 -10.48
N THR A 450 -11.22 -3.78 -10.09
CA THR A 450 -10.24 -2.71 -10.31
C THR A 450 -9.15 -3.15 -11.28
N PHE A 451 -8.54 -2.16 -11.92
CA PHE A 451 -7.38 -2.34 -12.79
C PHE A 451 -6.46 -1.14 -12.66
N TYR A 452 -5.16 -1.42 -12.64
CA TYR A 452 -4.11 -0.43 -12.51
C TYR A 452 -3.05 -0.68 -13.58
N GLU A 453 -2.62 0.38 -14.25
CA GLU A 453 -1.51 0.32 -15.20
C GLU A 453 -0.68 1.63 -15.16
N PRO A 454 0.65 1.54 -15.07
CA PRO A 454 1.53 2.70 -15.22
C PRO A 454 1.76 3.06 -16.70
N ASP A 455 2.11 4.31 -16.97
CA ASP A 455 2.72 4.71 -18.25
C ASP A 455 3.94 5.62 -18.04
N PRO A 456 5.12 5.29 -18.58
CA PRO A 456 5.44 4.02 -19.27
C PRO A 456 5.20 2.79 -18.39
N LEU A 457 5.00 1.62 -19.02
CA LEU A 457 4.86 0.35 -18.31
C LEU A 457 6.09 0.06 -17.44
N ASP A 458 7.26 0.41 -17.99
CA ASP A 458 8.55 0.29 -17.36
C ASP A 458 9.11 1.68 -17.04
N GLY A 459 9.55 1.88 -15.79
CA GLY A 459 10.28 3.07 -15.36
C GLY A 459 9.50 4.39 -15.42
N GLU A 460 10.10 5.37 -16.07
CA GLU A 460 9.59 6.74 -16.18
C GLU A 460 9.92 7.36 -17.53
N TYR A 461 9.21 8.42 -17.91
CA TYR A 461 9.57 9.14 -19.13
C TYR A 461 10.92 9.84 -18.94
N GLU A 462 11.93 9.43 -19.70
CA GLU A 462 13.29 9.91 -19.50
C GLU A 462 13.52 11.36 -19.95
N GLY A 463 14.16 12.14 -19.08
CA GLY A 463 14.68 13.47 -19.39
C GLY A 463 13.64 14.49 -19.86
N LEU A 464 14.11 15.55 -20.52
CA LEU A 464 13.28 16.65 -21.00
C LEU A 464 12.31 16.23 -22.13
N ALA A 465 12.74 15.30 -22.98
CA ALA A 465 11.88 14.75 -24.03
C ALA A 465 10.70 13.97 -23.42
N GLY A 466 10.99 13.12 -22.43
CA GLY A 466 9.97 12.39 -21.69
C GLY A 466 9.00 13.30 -20.94
N TYR A 467 9.52 14.35 -20.30
CA TYR A 467 8.70 15.41 -19.70
C TYR A 467 7.73 16.06 -20.71
N THR A 468 8.24 16.42 -21.89
CA THR A 468 7.43 17.03 -22.96
C THR A 468 6.35 16.07 -23.44
N LYS A 469 6.68 14.78 -23.59
CA LYS A 469 5.72 13.73 -23.93
C LYS A 469 4.61 13.61 -22.88
N LYS A 470 4.96 13.50 -21.59
CA LYS A 470 4.01 13.45 -20.48
C LYS A 470 3.06 14.65 -20.48
N ARG A 471 3.60 15.86 -20.68
CA ARG A 471 2.78 17.07 -20.77
C ARG A 471 1.83 17.03 -21.97
N GLY A 472 2.30 16.56 -23.13
CA GLY A 472 1.45 16.36 -24.31
C GLY A 472 0.31 15.37 -24.07
N ILE A 473 0.56 14.28 -23.35
CA ILE A 473 -0.47 13.31 -22.96
C ILE A 473 -1.50 13.95 -22.02
N LEU A 474 -1.05 14.68 -21.00
CA LEU A 474 -1.94 15.37 -20.06
C LEU A 474 -2.80 16.45 -20.74
N ASN A 475 -2.24 17.19 -21.70
CA ASN A 475 -3.01 18.17 -22.47
C ASN A 475 -4.12 17.49 -23.29
N LYS A 476 -3.86 16.33 -23.89
CA LYS A 476 -4.90 15.57 -24.60
C LYS A 476 -5.95 14.99 -23.66
N ALA A 477 -5.55 14.57 -22.46
CA ALA A 477 -6.50 14.16 -21.43
C ALA A 477 -7.42 15.34 -21.02
N GLU A 478 -6.86 16.55 -20.92
CA GLU A 478 -7.62 17.78 -20.69
C GLU A 478 -8.60 18.08 -21.83
N GLU A 479 -8.18 17.93 -23.09
CA GLU A 479 -9.05 18.09 -24.26
C GLU A 479 -10.24 17.11 -24.23
N LEU A 480 -9.99 15.84 -23.88
CA LEU A 480 -11.06 14.84 -23.71
C LEU A 480 -12.01 15.22 -22.57
N PHE A 481 -11.47 15.65 -21.43
CA PHE A 481 -12.25 16.14 -20.29
C PHE A 481 -13.12 17.34 -20.69
N ALA A 482 -12.55 18.36 -21.32
CA ALA A 482 -13.26 19.57 -21.74
C ALA A 482 -14.32 19.29 -22.82
N GLY A 483 -14.10 18.27 -23.66
CA GLY A 483 -15.05 17.82 -24.67
C GLY A 483 -16.18 16.93 -24.14
N CYS A 484 -16.10 16.44 -22.89
CA CYS A 484 -17.14 15.59 -22.32
C CYS A 484 -18.48 16.31 -22.27
N GLY A 485 -19.53 15.64 -22.77
CA GLY A 485 -20.89 16.19 -22.88
C GLY A 485 -21.19 16.81 -24.25
N ALA A 486 -20.22 17.44 -24.90
CA ALA A 486 -20.37 17.91 -26.29
C ALA A 486 -20.07 16.79 -27.31
N ASN A 487 -19.06 15.98 -27.01
CA ASN A 487 -18.64 14.85 -27.84
C ASN A 487 -18.85 13.54 -27.06
N PRO A 488 -19.66 12.60 -27.58
CA PRO A 488 -19.77 11.28 -26.97
C PRO A 488 -18.42 10.58 -26.92
N LEU A 489 -17.97 10.22 -25.72
CA LEU A 489 -16.75 9.44 -25.48
C LEU A 489 -17.16 8.03 -25.02
N ILE A 490 -16.59 7.00 -25.66
CA ILE A 490 -16.83 5.59 -25.31
C ILE A 490 -15.47 4.96 -25.01
N LEU A 491 -15.36 4.30 -23.86
CA LEU A 491 -14.16 3.58 -23.42
C LEU A 491 -14.57 2.18 -22.96
N GLY A 492 -13.90 1.13 -23.43
CA GLY A 492 -14.25 -0.25 -23.09
C GLY A 492 -15.67 -0.63 -23.51
N GLY A 493 -16.21 0.03 -24.54
CA GLY A 493 -17.62 -0.12 -24.95
C GLY A 493 -18.64 0.58 -24.05
N MET A 494 -18.22 1.31 -23.01
CA MET A 494 -19.10 2.04 -22.11
C MET A 494 -19.08 3.55 -22.41
N PRO A 495 -20.24 4.21 -22.53
CA PRO A 495 -20.31 5.66 -22.70
C PRO A 495 -19.89 6.37 -21.41
N VAL A 496 -19.04 7.37 -21.53
CA VAL A 496 -18.69 8.28 -20.44
C VAL A 496 -19.89 9.20 -20.17
N LYS A 497 -20.41 9.17 -18.93
CA LYS A 497 -21.55 9.97 -18.51
C LYS A 497 -21.16 11.36 -18.00
N SER A 498 -20.05 11.43 -17.26
CA SER A 498 -19.51 12.69 -16.75
C SER A 498 -18.00 12.60 -16.55
N ALA A 499 -17.33 13.74 -16.46
CA ALA A 499 -15.90 13.81 -16.18
C ALA A 499 -15.58 14.98 -15.25
N VAL A 500 -14.48 14.84 -14.52
CA VAL A 500 -14.06 15.75 -13.45
C VAL A 500 -12.53 15.85 -13.43
N VAL A 501 -11.95 17.02 -13.16
CA VAL A 501 -10.51 17.16 -12.88
C VAL A 501 -10.23 17.39 -11.40
N TYR A 502 -9.32 16.61 -10.82
CA TYR A 502 -8.87 16.77 -9.45
C TYR A 502 -7.52 17.48 -9.39
N ARG A 503 -7.49 18.58 -8.64
CA ARG A 503 -6.29 19.39 -8.41
C ARG A 503 -6.31 19.94 -7.00
N THR A 504 -5.26 19.70 -6.23
CA THR A 504 -5.11 20.27 -4.88
C THR A 504 -4.33 21.59 -4.88
N GLY A 505 -3.59 21.88 -5.95
CA GLY A 505 -2.72 23.06 -6.04
C GLY A 505 -1.35 22.86 -5.39
N LYS A 506 -1.05 21.61 -4.97
CA LYS A 506 0.22 21.20 -4.33
C LYS A 506 1.48 21.69 -5.06
N TYR A 507 1.44 21.85 -6.37
CA TYR A 507 2.61 22.21 -7.19
C TYR A 507 2.56 23.63 -7.77
N ASP A 508 1.55 24.43 -7.41
CA ASP A 508 1.35 25.77 -7.96
C ASP A 508 2.54 26.70 -7.68
N ALA A 509 3.08 26.62 -6.46
CA ALA A 509 4.24 27.40 -6.03
C ALA A 509 5.58 26.94 -6.65
N VAL A 510 5.60 25.82 -7.38
CA VAL A 510 6.82 25.17 -7.90
C VAL A 510 6.87 25.17 -9.43
N ASN A 511 6.26 26.18 -10.08
CA ASN A 511 6.16 26.39 -11.54
C ASN A 511 5.19 25.44 -12.30
N TRP A 512 4.17 24.91 -11.63
CA TRP A 512 3.16 24.05 -12.25
C TRP A 512 1.74 24.57 -12.03
N ASP A 513 1.52 25.85 -12.29
CA ASP A 513 0.19 26.45 -12.19
C ASP A 513 -0.82 25.73 -13.11
N GLY A 514 -2.01 25.47 -12.57
CA GLY A 514 -3.08 24.73 -13.23
C GLY A 514 -2.92 23.21 -13.26
N PHE A 515 -1.80 22.64 -12.79
CA PHE A 515 -1.47 21.22 -12.97
C PHE A 515 -2.46 20.27 -12.29
N PRO A 516 -2.98 19.23 -12.98
CA PRO A 516 -3.96 18.28 -12.44
C PRO A 516 -3.25 17.19 -11.62
N ASP A 517 -2.79 17.53 -10.42
CA ASP A 517 -1.95 16.65 -9.59
C ASP A 517 -2.63 15.34 -9.15
N GLU A 518 -3.95 15.32 -9.07
CA GLU A 518 -4.75 14.12 -8.75
C GLU A 518 -5.54 13.58 -9.95
N GLY A 519 -5.38 14.23 -11.12
CA GLY A 519 -5.73 13.70 -12.43
C GLY A 519 -7.15 13.99 -12.93
N TYR A 520 -7.44 13.49 -14.13
CA TYR A 520 -8.76 13.54 -14.77
C TYR A 520 -9.50 12.23 -14.52
N ARG A 521 -10.76 12.30 -14.08
CA ARG A 521 -11.62 11.15 -13.83
C ARG A 521 -12.84 11.17 -14.73
N PHE A 522 -13.10 10.06 -15.41
CA PHE A 522 -14.25 9.82 -16.27
C PHE A 522 -15.16 8.79 -15.61
N TYR A 523 -16.46 9.09 -15.49
CA TYR A 523 -17.47 8.26 -14.83
C TYR A 523 -18.39 7.60 -15.85
N PHE A 524 -18.79 6.36 -15.57
CA PHE A 524 -19.60 5.53 -16.46
C PHE A 524 -21.01 5.24 -15.93
N ASP A 525 -21.32 5.65 -14.70
CA ASP A 525 -22.65 5.56 -14.09
C ASP A 525 -22.98 6.84 -13.31
N ASP A 526 -24.27 7.02 -12.99
CA ASP A 526 -24.78 8.23 -12.35
C ASP A 526 -24.43 8.25 -10.85
N GLU A 527 -24.28 7.08 -10.23
CA GLU A 527 -23.85 6.95 -8.84
C GLU A 527 -22.32 7.08 -8.68
N ARG A 528 -21.58 7.32 -9.78
CA ARG A 528 -20.12 7.52 -9.81
C ARG A 528 -19.30 6.35 -9.23
N ARG A 529 -19.83 5.12 -9.24
CA ARG A 529 -19.14 3.93 -8.71
C ARG A 529 -18.13 3.34 -9.69
N SER A 530 -18.36 3.53 -10.99
CA SER A 530 -17.52 3.06 -12.08
C SER A 530 -16.81 4.24 -12.72
N HIS A 531 -15.48 4.21 -12.74
CA HIS A 531 -14.67 5.32 -13.23
C HIS A 531 -13.29 4.91 -13.73
N LEU A 532 -12.74 5.71 -14.63
CA LEU A 532 -11.34 5.68 -15.06
C LEU A 532 -10.66 6.98 -14.65
N THR A 533 -9.51 6.91 -14.00
CA THR A 533 -8.69 8.06 -13.61
C THR A 533 -7.34 8.01 -14.33
N ILE A 534 -6.97 9.10 -14.98
CA ILE A 534 -5.62 9.34 -15.52
C ILE A 534 -4.95 10.35 -14.61
N ARG A 535 -3.87 9.97 -13.93
CA ARG A 535 -3.17 10.88 -13.02
C ARG A 535 -1.66 10.88 -13.24
N PRO A 536 -0.98 12.00 -12.99
CA PRO A 536 0.48 11.98 -12.85
C PRO A 536 0.90 11.22 -11.59
N SER A 537 2.03 10.52 -11.67
CA SER A 537 2.75 10.02 -10.50
C SER A 537 3.33 11.20 -9.71
N GLY A 538 3.21 11.15 -8.38
CA GLY A 538 3.77 12.14 -7.47
C GLY A 538 5.22 11.87 -7.07
N THR A 539 5.76 10.69 -7.39
CA THR A 539 7.09 10.23 -6.97
C THR A 539 8.03 9.90 -8.12
N SER A 540 7.53 9.90 -9.36
CA SER A 540 8.31 9.61 -10.56
C SER A 540 7.78 10.38 -11.77
N ASN A 541 8.57 10.49 -12.84
CA ASN A 541 8.12 11.08 -14.09
C ASN A 541 7.25 10.10 -14.89
N ALA A 542 6.10 9.70 -14.35
CA ALA A 542 5.18 8.75 -14.99
C ALA A 542 3.72 9.19 -14.87
N LEU A 543 2.83 8.50 -15.57
CA LEU A 543 1.38 8.52 -15.41
C LEU A 543 0.88 7.19 -14.81
N ARG A 544 -0.35 7.23 -14.31
CA ARG A 544 -1.06 6.10 -13.71
C ARG A 544 -2.51 6.09 -14.21
N PHE A 545 -2.95 4.93 -14.67
CA PHE A 545 -4.33 4.66 -15.06
C PHE A 545 -4.97 3.78 -13.99
N HIS A 546 -6.05 4.26 -13.39
CA HIS A 546 -6.83 3.51 -12.42
C HIS A 546 -8.25 3.34 -12.94
N VAL A 547 -8.72 2.11 -13.01
CA VAL A 547 -10.10 1.78 -13.38
C VAL A 547 -10.76 1.08 -12.21
N GLN A 548 -12.01 1.45 -11.93
CA GLN A 548 -12.92 0.72 -11.08
C GLN A 548 -14.24 0.55 -11.82
N LEU A 549 -14.81 -0.65 -11.81
CA LEU A 549 -16.16 -0.91 -12.30
C LEU A 549 -17.00 -1.58 -11.21
N PHE A 550 -18.21 -1.08 -11.01
CA PHE A 550 -19.21 -1.75 -10.19
C PHE A 550 -20.00 -2.76 -11.02
N GLY A 551 -19.91 -4.02 -10.64
CA GLY A 551 -20.50 -5.16 -11.34
C GLY A 551 -21.94 -5.46 -10.98
N GLY A 552 -22.51 -4.80 -9.97
CA GLY A 552 -23.83 -5.11 -9.42
C GLY A 552 -23.78 -6.23 -8.40
N HIS A 553 -24.88 -6.98 -8.29
CA HIS A 553 -25.03 -8.11 -7.37
C HIS A 553 -25.32 -9.36 -8.22
N PRO A 554 -24.29 -9.97 -8.83
CA PRO A 554 -24.49 -11.13 -9.71
C PRO A 554 -25.00 -12.34 -8.90
N ALA A 555 -25.71 -13.24 -9.56
CA ALA A 555 -25.98 -14.56 -8.99
C ALA A 555 -24.68 -15.39 -8.92
N ARG A 556 -24.63 -16.39 -8.03
CA ARG A 556 -23.42 -17.21 -7.81
C ARG A 556 -22.95 -17.91 -9.08
N ASP A 557 -23.87 -18.42 -9.88
CA ASP A 557 -23.60 -19.11 -11.14
C ASP A 557 -23.16 -18.15 -12.27
N GLU A 558 -23.41 -16.85 -12.13
CA GLU A 558 -23.02 -15.81 -13.08
C GLU A 558 -21.72 -15.08 -12.68
N LEU A 559 -21.32 -15.16 -11.41
CA LEU A 559 -20.23 -14.36 -10.83
C LEU A 559 -18.91 -14.48 -11.61
N ILE A 560 -18.47 -15.70 -11.94
CA ILE A 560 -17.19 -15.92 -12.62
C ILE A 560 -17.19 -15.27 -14.00
N GLN A 561 -18.27 -15.47 -14.76
CA GLN A 561 -18.42 -14.87 -16.08
C GLN A 561 -18.48 -13.34 -15.98
N ARG A 562 -19.20 -12.80 -15.00
CA ARG A 562 -19.29 -11.36 -14.76
C ARG A 562 -17.94 -10.74 -14.39
N LYS A 563 -17.14 -11.41 -13.56
CA LYS A 563 -15.76 -10.99 -13.24
C LYS A 563 -14.88 -10.94 -14.50
N ALA A 564 -14.94 -11.98 -15.32
CA ALA A 564 -14.16 -12.06 -16.56
C ALA A 564 -14.52 -10.93 -17.54
N GLU A 565 -15.81 -10.67 -17.74
CA GLU A 565 -16.30 -9.57 -18.58
C GLU A 565 -15.81 -8.21 -18.09
N LEU A 566 -15.99 -7.91 -16.80
CA LEU A 566 -15.59 -6.62 -16.24
C LEU A 566 -14.08 -6.41 -16.33
N ARG A 567 -13.27 -7.42 -16.03
CA ARG A 567 -11.80 -7.33 -16.14
C ARG A 567 -11.35 -7.14 -17.59
N ALA A 568 -12.01 -7.79 -18.55
CA ALA A 568 -11.76 -7.54 -19.97
C ALA A 568 -12.11 -6.09 -20.36
N THR A 569 -13.25 -5.58 -19.86
CA THR A 569 -13.65 -4.19 -20.04
C THR A 569 -12.63 -3.21 -19.46
N THR A 570 -12.12 -3.43 -18.24
CA THR A 570 -11.13 -2.52 -17.64
C THR A 570 -9.84 -2.43 -18.45
N VAL A 571 -9.34 -3.56 -18.97
CA VAL A 571 -8.17 -3.59 -19.86
C VAL A 571 -8.45 -2.84 -21.16
N GLN A 572 -9.64 -3.05 -21.75
CA GLN A 572 -10.02 -2.36 -22.98
C GLN A 572 -10.18 -0.85 -22.77
N MET A 573 -10.70 -0.40 -21.62
CA MET A 573 -10.78 1.03 -21.28
C MET A 573 -9.41 1.69 -21.27
N VAL A 574 -8.41 1.04 -20.66
CA VAL A 574 -7.04 1.57 -20.63
C VAL A 574 -6.43 1.61 -22.04
N LYS A 575 -6.62 0.57 -22.86
CA LYS A 575 -6.19 0.59 -24.27
C LYS A 575 -6.84 1.72 -25.06
N ASP A 576 -8.15 1.90 -24.91
CA ASP A 576 -8.89 2.95 -25.63
C ASP A 576 -8.41 4.35 -25.24
N ILE A 577 -8.25 4.62 -23.94
CA ILE A 577 -7.85 5.95 -23.48
C ILE A 577 -6.41 6.27 -23.85
N ARG A 578 -5.48 5.30 -23.74
CA ARG A 578 -4.06 5.48 -24.11
C ARG A 578 -3.90 5.88 -25.58
N ARG A 579 -4.67 5.24 -26.47
CA ARG A 579 -4.73 5.60 -27.88
C ARG A 579 -5.22 7.03 -28.11
N LEU A 580 -6.29 7.43 -27.43
CA LEU A 580 -6.86 8.76 -27.59
C LEU A 580 -5.92 9.88 -27.11
N ILE A 581 -5.19 9.64 -26.02
CA ILE A 581 -4.25 10.62 -25.46
C ILE A 581 -2.82 10.49 -26.00
N GLY A 582 -2.56 9.53 -26.91
CA GLY A 582 -1.23 9.29 -27.48
C GLY A 582 -0.19 8.83 -26.45
N ALA A 583 -0.63 8.03 -25.46
CA ALA A 583 0.24 7.30 -24.54
C ALA A 583 0.72 5.96 -25.10
N ASP A 584 0.24 5.55 -26.28
CA ASP A 584 0.70 4.34 -26.95
C ASP A 584 2.16 4.50 -27.45
N VAL A 585 3.00 3.52 -27.11
CA VAL A 585 4.23 3.17 -27.83
C VAL A 585 4.26 1.67 -27.98
#